data_AF-A0A7V9TE01-F1
#
_entry.id   AF-A0A7V9TE01-F1
#
_cell.length_a   1.000
_cell.length_b   1.000
_cell.length_c   1.000
_cell.angle_alpha   90.00
_cell.angle_beta   90.00
_cell.angle_gamma   90.00
#
_symmetry.space_group_name_H-M   'P 1'
#
loop_
_entity.id
_entity.type
_entity.pdbx_description
1 polymer ?
#
loop_
_entity_poly.entity_id
_entity_poly.type
_entity_poly.pdbx_seq_one_letter_code
_entity_poly.pdbx_strand_id
1 'polypeptide(L)'
;MSVPEVRRQNNKLSEHSKATTEFAPGVSYTTVVFVNAYFVDAPDGGGSWVLVDTGLPKSAMLVRRAVEQRYGSGARPDAIILTHGHFDHAGNALDLAREWDVPIYAHRLEMPYLTGKSDYPPQDPTVGGALAFLSRFFPHSGYDFGDRVQELPADESVPGLPGWRAFHTPGHTAGHVSLFRESDRVLLAGDALATVNQESALTMLTQQRELRPPP
;
A
#
# COMPACT_ATOMS: atom_id res chain seq x y z
N MET A 1 3.58 18.06 -58.35
CA MET A 1 3.30 16.77 -57.66
C MET A 1 3.79 16.93 -56.23
N SER A 2 2.88 17.19 -55.30
CA SER A 2 3.16 17.38 -53.87
C SER A 2 2.42 16.31 -53.09
N VAL A 3 3.15 15.53 -52.30
CA VAL A 3 2.60 14.48 -51.44
C VAL A 3 2.08 15.16 -50.15
N PRO A 4 0.82 14.94 -49.72
CA PRO A 4 0.35 15.46 -48.45
C PRO A 4 0.81 14.56 -47.30
N GLU A 5 1.33 15.20 -46.25
CA GLU A 5 1.80 14.58 -45.03
C GLU A 5 0.60 14.05 -44.21
N VAL A 6 0.58 12.74 -43.96
CA VAL A 6 -0.45 12.08 -43.15
C VAL A 6 -0.23 12.44 -41.69
N ARG A 7 -0.98 13.44 -41.22
CA ARG A 7 -1.12 13.79 -39.80
C ARG A 7 -1.71 12.58 -39.06
N ARG A 8 -0.86 11.79 -38.40
CA ARG A 8 -1.29 10.68 -37.54
C ARG A 8 -2.14 11.23 -36.40
N GLN A 9 -3.44 10.95 -36.46
CA GLN A 9 -4.34 10.96 -35.31
C GLN A 9 -3.80 9.99 -34.26
N ASN A 10 -3.25 10.52 -33.17
CA ASN A 10 -3.09 9.80 -31.91
C ASN A 10 -3.33 10.80 -30.78
N ASN A 11 -4.60 11.12 -30.52
CA ASN A 11 -4.97 11.89 -29.34
C ASN A 11 -6.28 11.39 -28.75
N LYS A 12 -6.27 10.15 -28.23
CA LYS A 12 -7.34 9.58 -27.39
C LYS A 12 -6.83 8.68 -26.25
N LEU A 13 -5.55 8.75 -25.89
CA LEU A 13 -4.97 7.98 -24.77
C LEU A 13 -4.39 8.86 -23.65
N SER A 14 -4.54 10.19 -23.72
CA SER A 14 -3.95 11.13 -22.77
C SER A 14 -4.89 11.62 -21.65
N GLU A 15 -6.13 11.12 -21.54
CA GLU A 15 -7.13 11.64 -20.59
C GLU A 15 -7.56 10.64 -19.49
N HIS A 16 -6.68 9.74 -19.03
CA HIS A 16 -6.97 8.89 -17.85
C HIS A 16 -5.88 8.95 -16.77
N SER A 17 -5.12 10.06 -16.69
CA SER A 17 -4.25 10.29 -15.53
C SER A 17 -5.07 10.80 -14.34
N LYS A 18 -5.50 9.89 -13.48
CA LYS A 18 -5.46 10.19 -12.04
C LYS A 18 -4.31 9.38 -11.46
N ALA A 19 -3.16 10.03 -11.41
CA ALA A 19 -1.88 9.52 -10.94
C ALA A 19 -1.97 8.97 -9.50
N THR A 20 -2.62 9.77 -8.67
CA THR A 20 -2.90 9.54 -7.26
C THR A 20 -4.21 10.26 -6.97
N THR A 21 -4.92 9.82 -5.93
CA THR A 21 -6.11 10.50 -5.40
C THR A 21 -5.78 11.02 -4.01
N GLU A 22 -5.76 12.33 -3.84
CA GLU A 22 -5.66 12.97 -2.53
C GLU A 22 -7.03 13.01 -1.85
N PHE A 23 -7.10 12.60 -0.59
CA PHE A 23 -8.34 12.57 0.19
C PHE A 23 -8.25 13.33 1.51
N ALA A 24 -7.04 13.69 1.93
CA ALA A 24 -6.77 14.62 3.01
C ALA A 24 -5.46 15.38 2.72
N PRO A 25 -5.23 16.56 3.32
CA PRO A 25 -4.02 17.34 3.06
C PRO A 25 -2.74 16.53 3.24
N GLY A 26 -1.96 16.41 2.17
CA GLY A 26 -0.70 15.66 2.19
C GLY A 26 -0.87 14.14 2.29
N VAL A 27 -2.07 13.61 2.02
CA VAL A 27 -2.36 12.17 2.06
C VAL A 27 -3.09 11.77 0.78
N SER A 28 -2.38 11.01 -0.04
CA SER A 28 -2.91 10.50 -1.30
C SER A 28 -2.71 9.00 -1.42
N TYR A 29 -3.41 8.38 -2.37
CA TYR A 29 -3.22 6.96 -2.67
C TYR A 29 -3.28 6.68 -4.16
N THR A 30 -2.73 5.54 -4.56
CA THR A 30 -3.01 4.92 -5.85
C THR A 30 -3.52 3.51 -5.60
N THR A 31 -4.53 3.08 -6.36
CA THR A 31 -5.01 1.71 -6.27
C THR A 31 -4.13 0.82 -7.15
N VAL A 32 -3.47 -0.13 -6.50
CA VAL A 32 -2.69 -1.19 -7.13
C VAL A 32 -3.59 -2.41 -7.28
N VAL A 33 -4.24 -2.54 -8.44
CA VAL A 33 -5.24 -3.59 -8.75
C VAL A 33 -6.50 -3.50 -7.88
N PHE A 34 -6.43 -3.90 -6.61
CA PHE A 34 -7.55 -3.87 -5.66
C PHE A 34 -7.18 -3.39 -4.25
N VAL A 35 -5.91 -3.11 -3.99
CA VAL A 35 -5.39 -2.56 -2.72
C VAL A 35 -4.84 -1.16 -2.93
N ASN A 36 -4.76 -0.36 -1.87
CA ASN A 36 -4.22 0.99 -1.96
C ASN A 36 -2.77 1.02 -1.46
N ALA A 37 -1.92 1.73 -2.18
CA ALA A 37 -0.65 2.23 -1.66
C ALA A 37 -0.79 3.73 -1.38
N TYR A 38 -0.45 4.16 -0.17
CA TYR A 38 -0.63 5.54 0.27
C TYR A 38 0.69 6.31 0.27
N PHE A 39 0.63 7.58 -0.12
CA PHE A 39 1.74 8.52 -0.10
C PHE A 39 1.41 9.60 0.93
N VAL A 40 2.24 9.69 1.97
CA VAL A 40 2.01 10.56 3.13
C VAL A 40 3.14 11.57 3.23
N ASP A 41 2.81 12.85 3.05
CA ASP A 41 3.77 13.95 3.15
C ASP A 41 4.09 14.27 4.60
N ALA A 42 5.37 14.53 4.89
CA ALA A 42 5.78 15.11 6.15
C ALA A 42 5.28 16.57 6.24
N PRO A 43 4.91 17.05 7.44
CA PRO A 43 4.34 18.40 7.60
C PRO A 43 5.36 19.54 7.43
N ASP A 44 6.64 19.24 7.26
CA ASP A 44 7.73 20.23 7.23
C ASP A 44 7.88 20.96 5.88
N GLY A 45 7.14 20.54 4.85
CA GLY A 45 7.19 21.12 3.50
C GLY A 45 8.52 20.90 2.78
N GLY A 46 9.41 20.07 3.33
CA GLY A 46 10.75 19.80 2.79
C GLY A 46 10.78 18.77 1.65
N GLY A 47 9.62 18.26 1.24
CA GLY A 47 9.50 17.19 0.24
C GLY A 47 9.76 15.80 0.80
N SER A 48 9.90 15.66 2.12
CA SER A 48 9.93 14.37 2.82
C SER A 48 8.54 13.72 2.80
N TRP A 49 8.51 12.41 2.55
CA TRP A 49 7.28 11.64 2.50
C TRP A 49 7.55 10.15 2.73
N VAL A 50 6.51 9.42 3.07
CA VAL A 50 6.56 7.98 3.36
C VAL A 50 5.56 7.24 2.49
N LEU A 51 5.96 6.06 2.02
CA LEU A 51 5.06 5.12 1.34
C LEU A 51 4.46 4.17 2.37
N VAL A 52 3.13 4.03 2.39
CA VAL A 52 2.43 3.06 3.23
C VAL A 52 1.80 2.00 2.35
N ASP A 53 2.23 0.75 2.55
CA ASP A 53 1.96 -0.41 1.69
C ASP A 53 2.43 -0.24 0.23
N THR A 54 2.56 -1.35 -0.48
CA THR A 54 3.23 -1.39 -1.80
C THR A 54 2.47 -2.15 -2.87
N GLY A 55 1.35 -2.76 -2.52
CA GLY A 55 0.53 -3.50 -3.46
C GLY A 55 1.07 -4.88 -3.81
N LEU A 56 0.39 -5.54 -4.77
CA LEU A 56 0.65 -6.93 -5.15
C LEU A 56 2.02 -7.13 -5.80
N PRO A 57 2.61 -8.35 -5.73
CA PRO A 57 3.88 -8.63 -6.40
C PRO A 57 3.79 -8.35 -7.91
N LYS A 58 4.92 -7.94 -8.50
CA LYS A 58 5.06 -7.61 -9.94
C LYS A 58 4.27 -6.38 -10.39
N SER A 59 3.76 -5.56 -9.46
CA SER A 59 3.03 -4.33 -9.77
C SER A 59 3.76 -3.05 -9.36
N ALA A 60 5.02 -3.15 -8.92
CA ALA A 60 5.89 -2.03 -8.54
C ALA A 60 5.88 -0.85 -9.54
N MET A 61 5.72 -1.12 -10.83
CA MET A 61 5.64 -0.09 -11.87
C MET A 61 4.45 0.86 -11.69
N LEU A 62 3.32 0.41 -11.13
CA LEU A 62 2.17 1.28 -10.83
C LEU A 62 2.53 2.27 -9.72
N VAL A 63 3.19 1.79 -8.66
CA VAL A 63 3.68 2.63 -7.57
C VAL A 63 4.71 3.63 -8.09
N ARG A 64 5.71 3.18 -8.87
CA ARG A 64 6.73 4.07 -9.47
C ARG A 64 6.11 5.20 -10.28
N ARG A 65 5.15 4.90 -11.16
CA ARG A 65 4.46 5.93 -11.95
C ARG A 65 3.72 6.93 -11.08
N ALA A 66 3.05 6.47 -10.02
CA ALA A 66 2.36 7.34 -9.08
C ALA A 66 3.35 8.26 -8.32
N VAL A 67 4.50 7.73 -7.92
CA VAL A 67 5.60 8.50 -7.30
C VAL A 67 6.13 9.56 -8.26
N GLU A 68 6.49 9.16 -9.49
CA GLU A 68 7.03 10.10 -10.49
C GLU A 68 6.05 11.22 -10.84
N GLN A 69 4.76 10.90 -10.90
CA GLN A 69 3.71 11.87 -11.21
C GLN A 69 3.44 12.82 -10.04
N ARG A 70 3.57 12.36 -8.78
CA ARG A 70 3.32 13.18 -7.60
C ARG A 70 4.53 14.02 -7.20
N TYR A 71 5.72 13.42 -7.20
CA TYR A 71 6.94 13.99 -6.63
C TYR A 71 8.03 14.29 -7.66
N GLY A 72 7.84 13.90 -8.91
CA GLY A 72 8.82 14.10 -9.98
C GLY A 72 9.76 12.92 -10.18
N SER A 73 10.54 12.99 -11.26
CA SER A 73 11.47 11.91 -11.65
C SER A 73 12.58 11.74 -10.62
N GLY A 74 12.87 10.49 -10.25
CA GLY A 74 13.91 10.16 -9.26
C GLY A 74 13.51 10.42 -7.80
N ALA A 75 12.26 10.82 -7.54
CA ALA A 75 11.77 10.94 -6.18
C ALA A 75 11.75 9.58 -5.47
N ARG A 76 12.03 9.62 -4.17
CA ARG A 76 11.99 8.46 -3.27
C ARG A 76 11.38 8.86 -1.93
N PRO A 77 10.74 7.93 -1.21
CA PRO A 77 10.30 8.17 0.16
C PRO A 77 11.50 8.16 1.11
N ASP A 78 11.28 8.54 2.36
CA ASP A 78 12.23 8.35 3.44
C ASP A 78 12.16 6.94 4.04
N ALA A 79 10.99 6.30 3.95
CA ALA A 79 10.74 4.94 4.43
C ALA A 79 9.52 4.31 3.73
N ILE A 80 9.42 2.98 3.84
CA ILE A 80 8.20 2.21 3.58
C ILE A 80 7.64 1.75 4.92
N ILE A 81 6.36 1.97 5.17
CA ILE A 81 5.65 1.44 6.34
C ILE A 81 4.65 0.40 5.85
N LEU A 82 4.65 -0.78 6.47
CA LEU A 82 3.66 -1.81 6.19
C LEU A 82 2.59 -1.80 7.27
N THR A 83 1.33 -1.78 6.85
CA THR A 83 0.20 -2.02 7.77
C THR A 83 0.24 -3.46 8.28
N HIS A 84 0.60 -4.39 7.40
CA HIS A 84 0.88 -5.80 7.67
C HIS A 84 1.63 -6.43 6.48
N GLY A 85 2.11 -7.66 6.63
CA GLY A 85 3.01 -8.29 5.66
C GLY A 85 2.37 -9.25 4.65
N HIS A 86 1.05 -9.23 4.42
CA HIS A 86 0.44 -10.06 3.38
C HIS A 86 0.88 -9.66 1.98
N PHE A 87 0.73 -10.60 1.04
CA PHE A 87 1.32 -10.50 -0.29
C PHE A 87 0.81 -9.31 -1.10
N ASP A 88 -0.44 -8.91 -0.90
CA ASP A 88 -1.07 -7.81 -1.56
C ASP A 88 -0.69 -6.45 -0.97
N HIS A 89 -0.12 -6.39 0.24
CA HIS A 89 0.37 -5.14 0.82
C HIS A 89 1.90 -5.02 0.74
N ALA A 90 2.62 -6.09 1.06
CA ALA A 90 4.08 -6.13 1.09
C ALA A 90 4.73 -6.63 -0.22
N GLY A 91 3.91 -6.92 -1.24
CA GLY A 91 4.32 -7.64 -2.45
C GLY A 91 5.45 -7.02 -3.26
N ASN A 92 5.62 -5.69 -3.19
CA ASN A 92 6.73 -4.99 -3.84
C ASN A 92 7.69 -4.32 -2.84
N ALA A 93 7.51 -4.53 -1.54
CA ALA A 93 8.22 -3.77 -0.50
C ALA A 93 9.74 -3.91 -0.61
N LEU A 94 10.24 -5.14 -0.75
CA LEU A 94 11.68 -5.39 -0.88
C LEU A 94 12.27 -4.79 -2.16
N ASP A 95 11.58 -4.92 -3.29
CA ASP A 95 12.04 -4.42 -4.59
C ASP A 95 12.14 -2.90 -4.57
N LEU A 96 11.08 -2.23 -4.09
CA LEU A 96 11.03 -0.77 -3.96
C LEU A 96 12.03 -0.26 -2.91
N ALA A 97 12.16 -0.95 -1.77
CA ALA A 97 13.12 -0.58 -0.73
C ALA A 97 14.58 -0.66 -1.23
N ARG A 98 14.91 -1.67 -2.06
CA ARG A 98 16.23 -1.80 -2.67
C ARG A 98 16.49 -0.72 -3.71
N GLU A 99 15.49 -0.41 -4.53
CA GLU A 99 15.61 0.61 -5.58
C GLU A 99 15.80 2.01 -5.01
N TRP A 100 15.04 2.36 -3.98
CA TRP A 100 15.10 3.68 -3.35
C TRP A 100 16.13 3.79 -2.22
N ASP A 101 16.71 2.66 -1.83
CA ASP A 101 17.61 2.50 -0.69
C ASP A 101 17.02 3.07 0.62
N VAL A 102 15.84 2.57 0.97
CA VAL A 102 15.08 3.00 2.16
C VAL A 102 14.80 1.84 3.10
N PRO A 103 14.60 2.11 4.40
CA PRO A 103 14.14 1.10 5.35
C PRO A 103 12.66 0.76 5.15
N ILE A 104 12.30 -0.46 5.57
CA ILE A 104 10.93 -0.92 5.73
C ILE A 104 10.64 -0.98 7.24
N TYR A 105 9.51 -0.45 7.69
CA TYR A 105 9.05 -0.64 9.06
C TYR A 105 7.76 -1.44 9.10
N ALA A 106 7.68 -2.36 10.05
CA ALA A 106 6.49 -3.16 10.34
C ALA A 106 6.38 -3.39 11.84
N HIS A 107 5.19 -3.78 12.31
CA HIS A 107 5.03 -4.11 13.72
C HIS A 107 5.86 -5.33 14.12
N ARG A 108 6.32 -5.38 15.38
CA ARG A 108 7.19 -6.46 15.88
C ARG A 108 6.63 -7.88 15.67
N LEU A 109 5.31 -8.03 15.68
CA LEU A 109 4.64 -9.33 15.48
C LEU A 109 4.60 -9.78 14.02
N GLU A 110 4.89 -8.89 13.06
CA GLU A 110 5.05 -9.24 11.64
C GLU A 110 6.47 -9.76 11.33
N MET A 111 7.45 -9.46 12.20
CA MET A 111 8.87 -9.73 11.94
C MET A 111 9.19 -11.19 11.61
N PRO A 112 8.61 -12.21 12.26
CA PRO A 112 8.86 -13.60 11.88
C PRO A 112 8.52 -13.90 10.41
N TYR A 113 7.46 -13.27 9.90
CA TYR A 113 6.99 -13.45 8.53
C TYR A 113 7.73 -12.58 7.51
N LEU A 114 8.42 -11.53 7.95
CA LEU A 114 9.17 -10.61 7.09
C LEU A 114 10.68 -10.86 7.10
N THR A 115 11.15 -11.79 7.94
CA THR A 115 12.57 -12.17 8.09
C THR A 115 12.82 -13.66 7.78
N GLY A 116 11.92 -14.30 7.05
CA GLY A 116 12.04 -15.69 6.63
C GLY A 116 11.97 -16.72 7.77
N LYS A 117 11.48 -16.35 8.95
CA LYS A 117 11.42 -17.25 10.12
C LYS A 117 10.13 -18.06 10.18
N SER A 118 9.04 -17.58 9.55
CA SER A 118 7.75 -18.26 9.48
C SER A 118 6.98 -17.83 8.24
N ASP A 119 6.06 -18.67 7.79
CA ASP A 119 4.97 -18.28 6.89
C ASP A 119 3.77 -17.78 7.70
N TYR A 120 2.88 -17.03 7.06
CA TYR A 120 1.60 -16.67 7.66
C TYR A 120 0.74 -17.92 7.86
N PRO A 121 -0.06 -17.99 8.94
CA PRO A 121 -1.04 -19.05 9.08
C PRO A 121 -2.02 -19.00 7.90
N PRO A 122 -2.53 -20.15 7.43
CA PRO A 122 -3.54 -20.16 6.39
C PRO A 122 -4.76 -19.39 6.86
N GLN A 123 -5.35 -18.60 5.97
CA GLN A 123 -6.60 -17.89 6.26
C GLN A 123 -7.71 -18.88 6.60
N ASP A 124 -8.59 -18.53 7.54
CA ASP A 124 -9.71 -19.37 7.92
C ASP A 124 -10.69 -19.50 6.73
N PRO A 125 -10.83 -20.67 6.09
CA PRO A 125 -11.69 -20.82 4.91
C PRO A 125 -13.18 -20.80 5.25
N THR A 126 -13.56 -20.67 6.54
CA THR A 126 -14.95 -20.68 7.01
C THR A 126 -15.58 -19.28 7.07
N VAL A 127 -14.79 -18.23 6.89
CA VAL A 127 -15.31 -16.87 6.63
C VAL A 127 -15.89 -16.86 5.23
N GLY A 128 -17.20 -17.06 5.06
CA GLY A 128 -17.80 -17.31 3.74
C GLY A 128 -17.53 -16.20 2.70
N GLY A 129 -17.58 -16.54 1.40
CA GLY A 129 -17.48 -15.57 0.31
C GLY A 129 -16.65 -16.09 -0.87
N ALA A 130 -16.81 -15.48 -2.05
CA ALA A 130 -16.05 -15.87 -3.25
C ALA A 130 -14.54 -15.65 -3.07
N LEU A 131 -14.16 -14.58 -2.36
CA LEU A 131 -12.76 -14.27 -2.08
C LEU A 131 -12.13 -15.23 -1.05
N ALA A 132 -12.85 -15.59 0.01
CA ALA A 132 -12.38 -16.58 0.98
C ALA A 132 -12.29 -18.00 0.40
N PHE A 133 -13.12 -18.35 -0.58
CA PHE A 133 -12.93 -19.58 -1.34
C PHE A 133 -11.62 -19.53 -2.15
N LEU A 134 -11.32 -18.39 -2.77
CA LEU A 134 -10.12 -18.16 -3.57
C LEU A 134 -8.85 -17.98 -2.72
N SER A 135 -8.98 -17.56 -1.45
CA SER A 135 -7.84 -17.27 -0.59
C SER A 135 -6.98 -18.49 -0.28
N ARG A 136 -7.53 -19.71 -0.43
CA ARG A 136 -6.75 -20.97 -0.39
C ARG A 136 -5.62 -21.03 -1.42
N PHE A 137 -5.72 -20.23 -2.50
CA PHE A 137 -4.73 -20.15 -3.57
C PHE A 137 -3.82 -18.93 -3.43
N PHE A 138 -4.05 -18.06 -2.43
CA PHE A 138 -3.22 -16.92 -2.19
C PHE A 138 -1.89 -17.33 -1.54
N PRO A 139 -0.78 -16.68 -1.90
CA PRO A 139 0.49 -16.93 -1.24
C PRO A 139 0.37 -16.56 0.24
N HIS A 140 0.64 -17.53 1.11
CA HIS A 140 0.82 -17.32 2.55
C HIS A 140 2.30 -17.28 2.95
N SER A 141 3.20 -17.43 1.96
CA SER A 141 4.64 -17.46 2.18
C SER A 141 5.08 -16.14 2.80
N GLY A 142 5.86 -16.22 3.87
CA GLY A 142 6.57 -15.07 4.39
C GLY A 142 7.57 -14.52 3.37
N TYR A 143 8.07 -13.33 3.67
CA TYR A 143 9.18 -12.70 2.98
C TYR A 143 10.46 -12.83 3.81
N ASP A 144 11.59 -12.65 3.13
CA ASP A 144 12.86 -12.35 3.79
C ASP A 144 13.37 -11.00 3.29
N PHE A 145 13.09 -9.96 4.07
CA PHE A 145 13.56 -8.60 3.83
C PHE A 145 14.96 -8.36 4.41
N GLY A 146 15.55 -9.33 5.11
CA GLY A 146 16.83 -9.21 5.78
C GLY A 146 16.90 -7.98 6.70
N ASP A 147 18.03 -7.29 6.67
CA ASP A 147 18.28 -6.11 7.52
C ASP A 147 17.53 -4.84 7.07
N ARG A 148 16.76 -4.90 5.98
CA ARG A 148 15.97 -3.75 5.52
C ARG A 148 14.69 -3.55 6.31
N VAL A 149 14.16 -4.61 6.94
CA VAL A 149 12.98 -4.49 7.79
C VAL A 149 13.37 -4.22 9.24
N GLN A 150 12.72 -3.22 9.82
CA GLN A 150 12.91 -2.79 11.20
C GLN A 150 11.56 -2.77 11.91
N GLU A 151 11.59 -2.91 13.24
CA GLU A 151 10.38 -2.78 14.04
C GLU A 151 9.93 -1.32 14.07
N LEU A 152 8.62 -1.11 13.95
CA LEU A 152 8.01 0.16 14.31
C LEU A 152 8.33 0.50 15.78
N PRO A 153 8.61 1.78 16.10
CA PRO A 153 8.85 2.22 17.46
C PRO A 153 7.77 1.78 18.46
N ALA A 154 8.19 1.34 19.64
CA ALA A 154 7.29 0.87 20.69
C ALA A 154 6.44 1.99 21.33
N ASP A 155 6.79 3.25 21.10
CA ASP A 155 6.04 4.44 21.53
C ASP A 155 4.97 4.86 20.51
N GLU A 156 4.70 4.02 19.52
CA GLU A 156 3.74 4.23 18.43
C GLU A 156 4.12 5.37 17.49
N SER A 157 5.31 5.97 17.60
CA SER A 157 5.78 6.96 16.64
C SER A 157 5.99 6.32 15.26
N VAL A 158 5.78 7.11 14.19
CA VAL A 158 5.98 6.64 12.82
C VAL A 158 7.21 7.33 12.22
N PRO A 159 8.28 6.57 11.90
CA PRO A 159 9.48 7.13 11.28
C PRO A 159 9.15 7.91 10.00
N GLY A 160 9.67 9.14 9.89
CA GLY A 160 9.42 10.03 8.75
C GLY A 160 8.08 10.79 8.77
N LEU A 161 7.21 10.51 9.75
CA LEU A 161 5.86 11.09 9.82
C LEU A 161 5.54 11.67 11.21
N PRO A 162 6.14 12.81 11.60
CA PRO A 162 5.80 13.46 12.86
C PRO A 162 4.31 13.84 12.90
N GLY A 163 3.66 13.60 14.05
CA GLY A 163 2.22 13.80 14.23
C GLY A 163 1.34 12.62 13.80
N TRP A 164 1.93 11.55 13.26
CA TRP A 164 1.28 10.26 13.05
C TRP A 164 1.62 9.27 14.16
N ARG A 165 0.68 8.36 14.42
CA ARG A 165 0.84 7.23 15.34
C ARG A 165 0.48 5.91 14.67
N ALA A 166 1.25 4.87 14.91
CA ALA A 166 0.96 3.50 14.50
C ALA A 166 0.28 2.73 15.64
N PHE A 167 -1.04 2.62 15.58
CA PHE A 167 -1.82 1.86 16.55
C PHE A 167 -1.81 0.37 16.20
N HIS A 168 -1.48 -0.47 17.19
CA HIS A 168 -1.65 -1.92 17.06
C HIS A 168 -3.14 -2.27 16.98
N THR A 169 -3.55 -2.80 15.84
CA THR A 169 -4.94 -3.16 15.53
C THR A 169 -5.01 -4.62 15.06
N PRO A 170 -4.71 -5.59 15.95
CA PRO A 170 -4.66 -6.99 15.59
C PRO A 170 -6.04 -7.52 15.18
N GLY A 171 -6.05 -8.49 14.28
CA GLY A 171 -7.26 -9.13 13.77
C GLY A 171 -6.96 -9.81 12.45
N HIS A 172 -6.79 -9.01 11.40
CA HIS A 172 -6.42 -9.49 10.06
C HIS A 172 -5.04 -10.18 10.06
N THR A 173 -4.06 -9.60 10.76
CA THR A 173 -2.84 -10.29 11.19
C THR A 173 -2.57 -10.01 12.67
N ALA A 174 -1.69 -10.79 13.29
CA ALA A 174 -1.31 -10.58 14.69
C ALA A 174 -0.59 -9.25 14.91
N GLY A 175 0.18 -8.77 13.93
CA GLY A 175 0.90 -7.51 13.98
C GLY A 175 0.30 -6.39 13.13
N HIS A 176 -0.94 -6.51 12.69
CA HIS A 176 -1.59 -5.47 11.91
C HIS A 176 -1.61 -4.12 12.67
N VAL A 177 -1.33 -3.03 11.95
CA VAL A 177 -1.39 -1.66 12.48
C VAL A 177 -2.25 -0.74 11.60
N SER A 178 -2.83 0.27 12.24
CA SER A 178 -3.47 1.40 11.57
C SER A 178 -2.71 2.69 11.87
N LEU A 179 -2.57 3.58 10.89
CA LEU A 179 -1.85 4.85 11.07
C LEU A 179 -2.84 6.00 11.26
N PHE A 180 -2.66 6.79 12.31
CA PHE A 180 -3.57 7.87 12.67
C PHE A 180 -2.83 9.20 12.81
N ARG A 181 -3.34 10.25 12.14
CA ARG A 181 -2.88 11.62 12.29
C ARG A 181 -3.83 12.41 13.17
N GLU A 182 -3.35 12.84 14.34
CA GLU A 182 -4.23 13.45 15.36
C GLU A 182 -4.77 14.82 14.95
N SER A 183 -3.99 15.61 14.21
CA SER A 183 -4.27 17.01 13.89
C SER A 183 -5.56 17.21 13.09
N ASP A 184 -5.89 16.29 12.20
CA ASP A 184 -7.06 16.35 11.31
C ASP A 184 -7.86 15.04 11.28
N ARG A 185 -7.57 14.11 12.21
CA ARG A 185 -8.29 12.85 12.43
C ARG A 185 -8.27 11.91 11.22
N VAL A 186 -7.24 11.99 10.38
CA VAL A 186 -7.05 11.06 9.27
C VAL A 186 -6.62 9.69 9.82
N LEU A 187 -7.29 8.63 9.36
CA LEU A 187 -6.96 7.25 9.67
C LEU A 187 -6.69 6.48 8.38
N LEU A 188 -5.50 5.89 8.29
CA LEU A 188 -5.20 4.80 7.37
C LEU A 188 -5.48 3.50 8.11
N ALA A 189 -6.66 2.93 7.89
CA ALA A 189 -7.12 1.78 8.65
C ALA A 189 -6.36 0.48 8.32
N GLY A 190 -5.69 0.40 7.17
CA GLY A 190 -5.22 -0.87 6.62
C GLY A 190 -6.41 -1.80 6.40
N ASP A 191 -6.20 -3.09 6.68
CA ASP A 191 -7.22 -4.12 6.57
C ASP A 191 -8.04 -4.28 7.86
N ALA A 192 -7.97 -3.34 8.80
CA ALA A 192 -8.89 -3.30 9.95
C ALA A 192 -10.33 -2.94 9.54
N LEU A 193 -10.52 -2.26 8.40
CA LEU A 193 -11.83 -1.88 7.85
C LEU A 193 -11.80 -1.92 6.32
N ALA A 194 -12.69 -2.69 5.71
CA ALA A 194 -12.86 -2.67 4.26
C ALA A 194 -13.87 -1.58 3.85
N THR A 195 -13.50 -0.73 2.89
CA THR A 195 -14.37 0.31 2.32
C THR A 195 -15.02 -0.10 1.00
N VAL A 196 -14.85 -1.36 0.59
CA VAL A 196 -15.35 -1.95 -0.66
C VAL A 196 -15.84 -3.35 -0.33
N ASN A 197 -16.92 -3.80 -0.99
CA ASN A 197 -17.35 -5.19 -0.84
C ASN A 197 -16.33 -6.13 -1.54
N GLN A 198 -15.49 -6.78 -0.76
CA GLN A 198 -14.50 -7.75 -1.21
C GLN A 198 -15.11 -9.15 -1.47
N GLU A 199 -16.35 -9.42 -1.05
CA GLU A 199 -17.07 -10.68 -1.32
C GLU A 199 -17.64 -10.75 -2.75
N SER A 200 -17.67 -9.61 -3.46
CA SER A 200 -18.19 -9.47 -4.82
C SER A 200 -17.08 -9.03 -5.78
N ALA A 201 -16.69 -9.92 -6.70
CA ALA A 201 -15.73 -9.61 -7.76
C ALA A 201 -16.16 -8.39 -8.61
N LEU A 202 -17.47 -8.19 -8.79
CA LEU A 202 -18.02 -7.03 -9.50
C LEU A 202 -17.81 -5.73 -8.71
N THR A 203 -17.90 -5.78 -7.38
CA THR A 203 -17.72 -4.60 -6.52
C THR A 203 -16.25 -4.25 -6.35
N MET A 204 -15.36 -5.24 -6.32
CA MET A 204 -13.90 -5.03 -6.40
C MET A 204 -13.50 -4.33 -7.71
N LEU A 205 -14.12 -4.73 -8.83
CA LEU A 205 -13.87 -4.12 -10.14
C LEU A 205 -14.48 -2.71 -10.28
N THR A 206 -15.61 -2.44 -9.59
CA THR A 206 -16.33 -1.16 -9.72
C THR A 206 -16.01 -0.15 -8.62
N GLN A 207 -15.27 -0.55 -7.58
CA GLN A 207 -14.90 0.27 -6.42
C GLN A 207 -16.10 1.01 -5.77
N GLN A 208 -17.29 0.39 -5.73
CA GLN A 208 -18.41 0.99 -4.99
C GLN A 208 -18.12 0.99 -3.48
N ARG A 209 -18.27 2.17 -2.85
CA ARG A 209 -17.91 2.41 -1.45
C ARG A 209 -18.98 1.88 -0.50
N GLU A 210 -18.62 0.91 0.35
CA GLU A 210 -19.43 0.42 1.47
C GLU A 210 -18.53 0.14 2.68
N LEU A 211 -18.97 0.48 3.91
CA LEU A 211 -18.24 0.14 5.14
C LEU A 211 -18.55 -1.31 5.55
N ARG A 212 -17.51 -2.13 5.76
CA ARG A 212 -17.63 -3.54 6.16
C ARG A 212 -16.58 -3.92 7.23
N PRO A 213 -16.86 -4.97 8.03
CA PRO A 213 -15.82 -5.61 8.83
C PRO A 213 -14.68 -6.16 7.94
N PRO A 214 -13.50 -6.41 8.52
CA PRO A 214 -12.37 -6.97 7.80
C PRO A 214 -12.68 -8.36 7.22
N PRO A 215 -12.04 -8.76 6.09
CA PRO A 215 -12.14 -10.11 5.52
C PRO A 215 -11.53 -11.18 6.43
#